data_AF-X1W2S2-F1
#
_entry.id   AF-X1W2S2-F1
#
_cell.length_a   1.000
_cell.length_b   1.000
_cell.length_c   1.000
_cell.angle_alpha   90.00
_cell.angle_beta   90.00
_cell.angle_gamma   90.00
#
_symmetry.space_group_name_H-M   'P 1'
#
loop_
_entity.id
_entity.type
_entity.pdbx_description
1 polymer ?
#
loop_
_entity_poly.entity_id
_entity_poly.type
_entity_poly.pdbx_seq_one_letter_code
_entity_poly.pdbx_strand_id
1 'polypeptide(L)'
;MIVFEEFRVKTPEREVLLEITNEIRKIVRNSSINEGVCRVFVPHTTAGITINENADPSVMKDISNYLNKLIPKGGSLGYSFKHMEGNSDAHIKCSLTGHSLELLIHEGRLMLGLFLFFLSYLIQDFKVSKMKKEIISQPKTGQGFVAASTLGGV
;
A
#
# COMPACT_ATOMS: atom_id res chain seq x y z
N MET A 1 15.82 8.53 -14.70
CA MET A 1 15.38 9.75 -13.98
C MET A 1 14.75 9.29 -12.68
N ILE A 2 15.08 9.92 -11.55
CA ILE A 2 14.48 9.58 -10.25
C ILE A 2 13.68 10.79 -9.79
N VAL A 3 12.41 10.57 -9.43
CA VAL A 3 11.50 11.59 -8.92
C VAL A 3 11.10 11.21 -7.50
N PHE A 4 11.26 12.16 -6.57
CA PHE A 4 10.88 12.02 -5.17
C PHE A 4 9.70 12.93 -4.86
N GLU A 5 8.64 12.36 -4.29
CA GLU A 5 7.44 13.08 -3.88
C GLU A 5 6.98 12.61 -2.50
N GLU A 6 6.49 13.54 -1.69
CA GLU A 6 5.95 13.28 -0.35
C GLU A 6 4.52 13.81 -0.28
N PHE A 7 3.61 13.01 0.28
CA PHE A 7 2.29 13.49 0.68
C PHE A 7 1.90 12.93 2.05
N ARG A 8 0.99 13.62 2.73
CA ARG A 8 0.51 13.23 4.05
C ARG A 8 -0.88 12.64 3.94
N VAL A 9 -1.08 11.53 4.65
CA VAL A 9 -2.38 10.90 4.85
C VAL A 9 -2.86 11.28 6.25
N LYS A 10 -4.13 11.65 6.39
CA LYS A 10 -4.75 11.84 7.71
C LYS A 10 -5.65 10.65 8.01
N THR A 11 -5.50 10.07 9.19
CA THR A 11 -6.33 8.95 9.63
C THR A 11 -7.45 9.46 10.53
N PRO A 12 -8.73 9.11 10.23
CA PRO A 12 -9.85 9.51 11.08
C PRO A 12 -9.93 8.71 12.38
N GLU A 13 -9.33 7.52 12.40
CA GLU A 13 -9.42 6.56 13.49
C GLU A 13 -8.06 5.92 13.78
N ARG A 14 -7.95 5.26 14.93
CA ARG A 14 -6.75 4.52 15.33
C ARG A 14 -6.53 3.28 14.47
N GLU A 15 -7.54 2.69 13.86
CA GLU A 15 -7.37 1.52 12.99
C GLU A 15 -8.30 1.69 11.81
N VAL A 16 -7.74 1.92 10.63
CA VAL A 16 -8.49 2.18 9.42
C VAL A 16 -7.70 1.63 8.23
N LEU A 17 -8.37 1.27 7.15
CA LEU A 17 -7.74 1.11 5.83
C LEU A 17 -8.21 2.28 4.97
N LEU A 18 -7.27 3.06 4.43
CA LEU A 18 -7.55 4.21 3.57
C LEU A 18 -7.07 3.98 2.16
N GLU A 19 -7.89 4.30 1.17
CA GLU A 19 -7.56 4.34 -0.26
C GLU A 19 -6.60 5.51 -0.56
N ILE A 20 -5.43 5.25 -1.19
CA ILE A 20 -4.46 6.31 -1.60
C ILE A 20 -4.01 6.21 -3.07
N THR A 21 -4.70 5.42 -3.89
CA THR A 21 -4.31 5.13 -5.28
C THR A 21 -4.39 6.37 -6.15
N ASN A 22 -5.37 7.25 -5.94
CA ASN A 22 -5.55 8.45 -6.75
C ASN A 22 -4.41 9.46 -6.55
N GLU A 23 -3.94 9.61 -5.32
CA GLU A 23 -2.79 10.43 -4.95
C GLU A 23 -1.54 9.93 -5.69
N ILE A 24 -1.34 8.61 -5.71
CA ILE A 24 -0.14 8.00 -6.31
C ILE A 24 -0.23 8.05 -7.84
N ARG A 25 -1.41 7.84 -8.43
CA ARG A 25 -1.63 8.04 -9.87
C ARG A 25 -1.35 9.48 -10.29
N LYS A 26 -1.78 10.46 -9.50
CA LYS A 26 -1.51 11.88 -9.75
C LYS A 26 0.00 12.15 -9.73
N ILE A 27 0.72 11.60 -8.75
CA ILE A 27 2.18 11.69 -8.67
C ILE A 27 2.85 11.07 -9.91
N VAL A 28 2.46 9.85 -10.30
CA VAL A 28 3.04 9.17 -11.47
C VAL A 28 2.78 9.97 -12.75
N ARG A 29 1.55 10.44 -12.95
CA ARG A 29 1.21 11.29 -14.10
C ARG A 29 2.05 12.56 -14.16
N ASN A 30 2.28 13.21 -13.02
CA ASN A 30 3.09 14.44 -12.95
C ASN A 30 4.60 14.18 -13.08
N SER A 31 5.07 12.97 -12.78
CA SER A 31 6.49 12.61 -12.88
C SER A 31 7.05 12.56 -14.30
N SER A 32 6.18 12.53 -15.32
CA SER A 32 6.55 12.35 -16.74
C SER A 32 7.36 11.08 -17.03
N ILE A 33 7.37 10.11 -16.11
CA ILE A 33 8.01 8.81 -16.30
C ILE A 33 7.06 7.92 -17.10
N ASN A 34 7.49 7.49 -18.28
CA ASN A 34 6.69 6.66 -19.18
C ASN A 34 6.82 5.16 -18.84
N GLU A 35 8.05 4.69 -18.59
CA GLU A 35 8.38 3.30 -18.22
C GLU A 35 9.25 3.30 -16.95
N GLY A 36 8.95 2.44 -15.98
CA GLY A 36 9.79 2.32 -14.77
C GLY A 36 9.10 1.65 -13.59
N VAL A 37 9.65 1.85 -12.38
CA VAL A 37 9.12 1.29 -11.13
C VAL A 37 8.80 2.40 -10.16
N CYS A 38 7.55 2.48 -9.72
CA CYS A 38 7.06 3.33 -8.64
C CYS A 38 7.16 2.58 -7.30
N ARG A 39 8.15 2.92 -6.46
CA ARG A 39 8.18 2.43 -5.07
C ARG A 39 7.38 3.34 -4.15
N VAL A 40 6.41 2.80 -3.43
CA VAL A 40 5.69 3.51 -2.37
C VAL A 40 6.24 3.01 -1.04
N PHE A 41 6.64 3.90 -0.15
CA PHE A 41 7.27 3.53 1.13
C PHE A 41 6.74 4.40 2.27
N VAL A 42 6.33 3.71 3.33
CA VAL A 42 5.83 4.28 4.57
C VAL A 42 6.91 4.17 5.65
N PRO A 43 7.59 5.27 6.03
CA PRO A 43 8.64 5.27 7.05
C PRO A 43 8.06 5.31 8.47
N HIS A 44 7.08 4.44 8.75
CA HIS A 44 6.48 4.28 10.06
C HIS A 44 6.39 2.79 10.37
N THR A 45 6.73 2.40 11.61
CA THR A 45 6.76 0.99 12.05
C THR A 45 5.41 0.46 12.52
N THR A 46 4.41 1.33 12.59
CA THR A 46 3.03 1.04 12.98
C THR A 46 2.07 1.25 11.81
N ALA A 47 2.62 1.35 10.59
CA ALA A 47 1.93 1.76 9.38
C ALA A 47 2.16 0.80 8.20
N GLY A 48 1.12 0.09 7.81
CA GLY A 48 1.16 -0.82 6.67
C GLY A 48 0.88 -0.15 5.32
N ILE A 49 1.38 -0.74 4.24
CA ILE A 49 0.90 -0.49 2.89
C ILE A 49 0.72 -1.80 2.12
N THR A 50 -0.49 -2.07 1.65
CA THR A 50 -0.83 -3.33 0.96
C THR A 50 -1.71 -3.07 -0.26
N ILE A 51 -1.72 -4.01 -1.20
CA ILE A 51 -2.49 -4.01 -2.46
C ILE A 51 -3.67 -4.97 -2.28
N ASN A 52 -4.91 -4.46 -2.35
CA ASN A 52 -6.11 -5.30 -2.20
C ASN A 52 -7.30 -4.81 -3.02
N GLU A 53 -8.29 -5.66 -3.30
CA GLU A 53 -9.41 -5.36 -4.21
C GLU A 53 -10.32 -4.22 -3.73
N ASN A 54 -10.52 -3.18 -4.55
CA ASN A 54 -11.43 -2.07 -4.24
C ASN A 54 -12.80 -2.15 -4.92
N ALA A 55 -13.12 -3.25 -5.60
CA ALA A 55 -14.41 -3.39 -6.28
C ALA A 55 -15.56 -3.55 -5.29
N ASP A 56 -15.31 -4.26 -4.18
CA ASP A 56 -16.22 -4.35 -3.05
C ASP A 56 -15.61 -3.70 -1.80
N PRO A 57 -16.17 -2.57 -1.30
CA PRO A 57 -15.69 -1.94 -0.07
C PRO A 57 -15.84 -2.83 1.18
N SER A 58 -16.55 -3.97 1.10
CA SER A 58 -16.58 -4.98 2.16
C SER A 58 -15.20 -5.57 2.42
N VAL A 59 -14.36 -5.74 1.39
CA VAL A 59 -13.02 -6.34 1.51
C VAL A 59 -12.13 -5.53 2.45
N MET A 60 -12.16 -4.19 2.34
CA MET A 60 -11.48 -3.29 3.28
C MET A 60 -11.92 -3.56 4.72
N LYS A 61 -13.24 -3.63 4.94
CA LYS A 61 -13.82 -3.78 6.28
C LYS A 61 -13.48 -5.16 6.85
N ASP A 62 -13.57 -6.21 6.06
CA ASP A 62 -13.30 -7.58 6.49
C ASP A 62 -11.83 -7.77 6.84
N ILE A 63 -10.90 -7.24 6.03
CA ILE A 63 -9.47 -7.27 6.36
C ILE A 63 -9.21 -6.52 7.66
N SER A 64 -9.73 -5.29 7.80
CA SER A 64 -9.55 -4.49 9.01
C SER A 64 -10.10 -5.22 10.25
N ASN A 65 -11.36 -5.67 10.18
CA ASN A 65 -12.04 -6.35 11.27
C ASN A 65 -11.35 -7.67 11.64
N TYR A 66 -10.90 -8.44 10.66
CA TYR A 66 -10.24 -9.72 10.90
C TYR A 66 -8.83 -9.54 11.47
N LEU A 67 -8.06 -8.55 11.00
CA LEU A 67 -6.79 -8.19 11.62
C LEU A 67 -6.96 -7.73 13.07
N ASN A 68 -8.02 -6.97 13.36
CA ASN A 68 -8.35 -6.54 14.73
C ASN A 68 -8.77 -7.70 15.63
N LYS A 69 -9.46 -8.70 15.07
CA LYS A 69 -9.81 -9.93 15.77
C LYS A 69 -8.60 -10.82 16.06
N LEU A 70 -7.70 -10.98 15.07
CA LEU A 70 -6.51 -11.82 15.21
C LEU A 70 -5.44 -11.19 16.11
N ILE A 71 -5.26 -9.87 16.01
CA ILE A 71 -4.25 -9.11 16.72
C ILE A 71 -4.96 -7.97 17.47
N PRO A 72 -5.69 -8.31 18.55
CA PRO A 72 -6.40 -7.33 19.36
C PRO A 72 -5.42 -6.42 20.10
N LYS A 73 -5.85 -5.18 20.32
CA LYS A 73 -5.09 -4.21 21.12
C LYS A 73 -4.80 -4.78 22.51
N GLY A 74 -3.54 -4.71 22.93
CA GLY A 74 -3.11 -5.18 24.25
C GLY A 74 -2.89 -6.69 24.39
N GLY A 75 -3.26 -7.49 23.38
CA GLY A 75 -3.09 -8.95 23.36
C GLY A 75 -4.41 -9.71 23.51
N SER A 76 -4.33 -11.04 23.49
CA SER A 76 -5.47 -11.96 23.53
C SER A 76 -5.59 -12.67 24.88
N LEU A 77 -6.62 -13.50 25.07
CA LEU A 77 -6.83 -14.21 26.33
C LEU A 77 -5.61 -15.07 26.69
N GLY A 78 -5.01 -14.81 27.86
CA GLY A 78 -3.81 -15.50 28.33
C GLY A 78 -2.48 -14.93 27.81
N TYR A 79 -2.51 -13.85 27.02
CA TYR A 79 -1.30 -13.19 26.54
C TYR A 79 -1.47 -11.67 26.42
N SER A 80 -0.63 -10.91 27.12
CA SER A 80 -0.61 -9.45 27.02
C SER A 80 0.70 -8.96 26.42
N PHE A 81 0.61 -7.97 25.55
CA PHE A 81 1.80 -7.29 25.02
C PHE A 81 2.52 -6.54 26.12
N LYS A 82 3.86 -6.62 26.12
CA LYS A 82 4.72 -6.00 27.13
C LYS A 82 5.24 -4.62 26.75
N HIS A 83 5.10 -4.23 25.48
CA HIS A 83 5.60 -2.94 25.00
C HIS A 83 4.86 -1.79 25.68
N MET A 84 5.60 -0.88 26.29
CA MET A 84 5.02 0.16 27.15
C MET A 84 4.19 1.19 26.40
N GLU A 85 4.48 1.43 25.12
CA GLU A 85 3.70 2.38 24.30
C GLU A 85 2.31 1.83 23.93
N GLY A 86 2.07 0.52 24.12
CA GLY A 86 0.75 -0.08 23.91
C GLY A 86 0.30 -0.17 22.45
N ASN A 87 1.25 -0.18 21.50
CA ASN A 87 1.02 -0.27 20.04
C ASN A 87 1.67 -1.52 19.42
N SER A 88 1.98 -2.57 20.20
CA SER A 88 2.53 -3.82 19.67
C SER A 88 1.65 -4.46 18.61
N ASP A 89 0.33 -4.35 18.76
CA ASP A 89 -0.64 -4.77 17.74
C ASP A 89 -0.39 -4.06 16.41
N ALA A 90 -0.14 -2.76 16.41
CA ALA A 90 0.21 -1.99 15.21
C ALA A 90 1.50 -2.52 14.56
N HIS A 91 2.54 -2.76 15.35
CA HIS A 91 3.82 -3.27 14.86
C HIS A 91 3.66 -4.63 14.18
N ILE A 92 2.87 -5.53 14.78
CA ILE A 92 2.61 -6.86 14.22
C ILE A 92 1.83 -6.73 12.91
N LYS A 93 0.73 -5.94 12.89
CA LYS A 93 -0.07 -5.75 11.68
C LYS A 93 0.75 -5.06 10.56
N CYS A 94 1.59 -4.10 10.89
CA CYS A 94 2.53 -3.46 9.96
C CYS A 94 3.55 -4.46 9.41
N SER A 95 4.05 -5.38 10.24
CA SER A 95 4.98 -6.43 9.80
C SER A 95 4.32 -7.43 8.84
N LEU A 96 3.02 -7.68 8.98
CA LEU A 96 2.25 -8.54 8.08
C LEU A 96 1.90 -7.87 6.74
N THR A 97 1.61 -6.57 6.78
CA THR A 97 1.19 -5.80 5.59
C THR A 97 2.37 -5.22 4.81
N GLY A 98 3.50 -4.99 5.47
CA GLY A 98 4.70 -4.41 4.88
C GLY A 98 4.73 -2.89 4.91
N HIS A 99 5.93 -2.32 4.77
CA HIS A 99 6.20 -0.88 4.79
C HIS A 99 6.44 -0.29 3.39
N SER A 100 6.54 -1.13 2.36
CA SER A 100 6.74 -0.68 0.99
C SER A 100 6.11 -1.60 -0.04
N LEU A 101 5.81 -1.02 -1.19
CA LEU A 101 5.35 -1.72 -2.38
C LEU A 101 6.03 -1.18 -3.63
N GLU A 102 6.20 -2.05 -4.61
CA GLU A 102 6.78 -1.72 -5.91
C GLU A 102 5.71 -1.93 -6.98
N LEU A 103 5.45 -0.88 -7.75
CA LEU A 103 4.44 -0.86 -8.80
C LEU A 103 5.11 -0.56 -10.13
N LEU A 104 4.74 -1.28 -11.19
CA LEU A 104 5.26 -0.99 -12.53
C LEU A 104 4.56 0.24 -13.12
N ILE A 105 5.32 1.06 -13.84
CA ILE A 105 4.83 2.16 -14.66
C ILE A 105 5.01 1.75 -16.12
N HIS A 106 3.93 1.80 -16.89
CA HIS A 106 3.90 1.54 -18.33
C HIS A 106 3.00 2.56 -19.01
N GLU A 107 3.45 3.13 -20.13
CA GLU A 107 2.75 4.21 -20.83
C GLU A 107 2.35 5.39 -19.91
N GLY A 108 3.20 5.71 -18.93
CA GLY A 108 2.94 6.78 -17.95
C GLY A 108 1.84 6.49 -16.95
N ARG A 109 1.40 5.22 -16.82
CA ARG A 109 0.36 4.78 -15.90
C ARG A 109 0.86 3.66 -15.00
N LEU A 110 0.32 3.58 -13.79
CA LEU A 110 0.54 2.43 -12.92
C LEU A 110 -0.11 1.19 -13.53
N MET A 111 0.64 0.10 -13.65
CA MET A 111 0.12 -1.22 -14.00
C MET A 111 -0.55 -1.84 -12.77
N LEU A 112 -1.85 -1.66 -12.66
CA LEU A 112 -2.70 -2.27 -11.64
C LEU A 112 -3.79 -3.08 -12.34
N GLY A 113 -4.17 -4.24 -11.80
CA GLY A 113 -5.23 -5.09 -12.36
C GLY A 113 -6.60 -4.41 -12.36
N LEU A 114 -7.52 -4.84 -13.23
CA LEU A 114 -8.81 -4.19 -13.54
C LEU A 114 -9.76 -4.04 -12.33
N PHE A 115 -9.74 -4.98 -11.38
CA PHE A 115 -10.48 -4.94 -10.09
C PHE A 115 -9.72 -4.14 -9.04
N LEU A 116 -9.34 -2.94 -9.49
CA LEU A 116 -8.24 -2.09 -9.05
C LEU A 116 -7.98 -2.12 -7.56
N PHE A 117 -6.72 -2.47 -7.29
CA PHE A 117 -6.21 -2.53 -5.94
C PHE A 117 -6.18 -1.15 -5.30
N PHE A 118 -6.65 -1.03 -4.07
CA PHE A 118 -6.33 0.11 -3.22
C PHE A 118 -5.05 -0.18 -2.46
N LEU A 119 -4.23 0.86 -2.33
CA LEU A 119 -3.19 0.88 -1.32
C LEU A 119 -3.86 1.22 -0.01
N SER A 120 -3.89 0.30 0.95
CA SER A 120 -4.41 0.62 2.27
C SER A 120 -3.35 0.97 3.27
N TYR A 121 -3.65 2.06 3.97
CA TYR A 121 -2.88 2.55 5.09
C TYR A 121 -3.47 2.04 6.39
N LEU A 122 -2.79 1.14 7.09
CA LEU A 122 -3.16 0.73 8.44
C LEU A 122 -2.25 1.44 9.43
N ILE A 123 -2.72 2.47 10.14
CA ILE A 123 -1.98 3.12 11.23
C ILE A 123 -2.75 3.09 12.51
N GLN A 124 -2.03 2.81 13.61
CA GLN A 124 -2.35 3.26 14.97
C GLN A 124 -1.31 4.32 15.43
N ASP A 125 -1.81 5.53 15.70
CA ASP A 125 -1.16 6.73 16.26
C ASP A 125 0.33 6.99 15.96
N PHE A 126 0.60 7.92 15.02
CA PHE A 126 1.57 9.02 15.14
C PHE A 126 1.20 10.11 14.10
N LYS A 127 1.63 11.37 14.33
CA LYS A 127 1.61 12.43 13.29
C LYS A 127 2.30 11.88 12.05
N VAL A 128 1.56 11.76 10.95
CA VAL A 128 2.11 11.32 9.66
C VAL A 128 3.18 12.32 9.22
N SER A 129 4.43 11.89 9.27
CA SER A 129 5.57 12.68 8.85
C SER A 129 6.47 11.81 7.97
N LYS A 130 6.49 12.22 6.70
CA LYS A 130 7.31 11.75 5.58
C LYS A 130 6.88 10.41 5.01
N MET A 131 6.73 10.36 3.69
CA MET A 131 6.86 9.15 2.88
C MET A 131 8.01 9.44 1.91
N LYS A 132 9.01 8.55 1.83
CA LYS A 132 10.14 8.70 0.90
C LYS A 132 9.98 7.71 -0.23
N LYS A 133 9.47 8.17 -1.38
CA LYS A 133 9.24 7.37 -2.58
C LYS A 133 10.43 7.43 -3.52
N GLU A 134 10.91 6.27 -3.98
CA GLU A 134 12.00 6.17 -4.96
C GLU A 134 11.42 5.58 -6.26
N ILE A 135 11.49 6.31 -7.37
CA ILE A 135 11.08 5.79 -8.68
C ILE A 135 12.35 5.39 -9.44
N ILE A 136 12.58 4.08 -9.60
CA ILE A 136 13.74 3.55 -10.33
C ILE A 136 13.29 3.23 -11.76
N SER A 137 13.78 4.00 -12.74
CA SER A 137 13.65 3.66 -14.16
C SER A 137 14.88 2.84 -14.59
N GLN A 138 14.72 1.55 -14.87
CA GLN A 138 15.71 0.80 -15.66
C GLN A 138 15.48 1.06 -17.17
N PRO A 139 16.51 1.02 -18.04
CA PRO A 139 16.40 1.43 -19.43
C PRO A 139 15.51 0.49 -20.25
N LYS A 140 14.88 1.05 -21.30
CA LYS A 140 14.21 0.29 -22.36
C LYS A 140 15.21 -0.66 -23.04
N THR A 141 15.12 -1.96 -22.76
CA THR A 141 15.56 -2.99 -23.71
C THR A 141 14.34 -3.43 -24.50
N GLY A 142 14.31 -3.08 -25.79
CA GLY A 142 13.23 -3.46 -26.68
C GLY A 142 13.10 -4.97 -26.78
N GLN A 143 11.98 -5.49 -26.30
CA GLN A 143 11.26 -6.64 -26.84
C GLN A 143 9.88 -6.64 -26.18
N GLY A 144 8.84 -6.61 -27.02
CA GLY A 144 7.47 -6.39 -26.58
C GLY A 144 6.97 -7.43 -25.60
N PHE A 145 6.28 -6.98 -24.56
CA PHE A 145 5.37 -7.84 -23.82
C PHE A 145 4.15 -8.08 -24.71
N VAL A 146 4.06 -9.29 -25.27
CA VAL A 146 2.81 -9.79 -25.84
C VAL A 146 1.87 -10.03 -24.66
N ALA A 147 0.83 -9.20 -24.55
CA ALA A 147 -0.31 -9.50 -23.70
C ALA A 147 -0.99 -10.76 -24.25
N ALA A 148 -0.87 -11.89 -23.54
CA ALA A 148 -1.66 -13.08 -23.84
C ALA A 148 -3.11 -12.83 -23.39
N SER A 149 -3.90 -12.25 -24.28
CA SER A 149 -5.36 -12.31 -24.24
C SER A 149 -5.83 -13.53 -25.01
N THR A 150 -6.45 -14.51 -24.35
CA THR A 150 -7.53 -15.32 -24.94
C THR A 150 -8.37 -15.94 -23.83
N LEU A 151 -9.56 -15.35 -23.62
CA LEU A 151 -10.77 -16.14 -23.37
C LEU A 151 -11.20 -16.75 -24.72
N GLY A 152 -11.59 -18.03 -24.73
CA GLY A 152 -12.16 -18.70 -25.89
C GLY A 152 -12.32 -20.20 -25.61
N GLY A 153 -13.56 -20.65 -25.54
CA GLY A 153 -13.96 -21.95 -25.00
C GLY A 153 -13.75 -23.17 -25.90
N VAL A 154 -13.99 -24.33 -25.29
CA VAL A 154 -14.76 -25.46 -25.83
C VAL A 154 -15.57 -26.03 -24.67
#